data_AF-A0A952LMS6-F1
#
_entry.id   AF-A0A952LMS6-F1
#
_cell.length_a   1.000
_cell.length_b   1.000
_cell.length_c   1.000
_cell.angle_alpha   90.00
_cell.angle_beta   90.00
_cell.angle_gamma   90.00
#
_symmetry.space_group_name_H-M   'P 1'
#
loop_
_entity.id
_entity.type
_entity.pdbx_description
1 polymer ?
#
loop_
_entity_poly.entity_id
_entity_poly.type
_entity_poly.pdbx_seq_one_letter_code
_entity_poly.pdbx_strand_id
1 'polypeptide(L)' 'MKSHVAVINEFDYSSIDKLSQFSVTYPKVMQDRINRKNWNYDFSFSKTTLKEKIKRFYEKLNGIRIGKYYFTVK' A
#
# COMPACT_ATOMS: atom_id res chain seq x y z
N MET A 1 11.91 15.59 26.99
CA MET A 1 11.41 15.72 25.61
C MET A 1 10.19 14.82 25.46
N LYS A 2 9.02 15.38 25.15
CA LYS A 2 7.76 14.62 24.99
C LYS A 2 7.73 14.07 23.57
N SER A 3 7.78 12.74 23.41
CA SER A 3 7.64 12.09 22.10
C SER A 3 6.20 12.17 21.64
N HIS A 4 5.94 12.81 20.49
CA HIS A 4 4.62 12.89 19.84
C HIS A 4 4.22 11.59 19.12
N VAL A 5 4.90 10.49 19.40
CA VAL A 5 4.64 9.18 18.78
C VAL A 5 3.92 8.33 19.80
N ALA A 6 2.69 7.93 19.46
CA ALA A 6 1.93 6.99 20.26
C ALA A 6 2.73 5.68 20.41
N VAL A 7 2.84 5.18 21.64
CA VAL A 7 3.41 3.87 21.91
C VAL A 7 2.34 2.84 21.56
N ILE A 8 2.29 2.48 20.28
CA ILE A 8 1.45 1.42 19.74
C ILE A 8 2.27 0.15 19.74
N ASN A 9 1.82 -0.89 20.46
CA ASN A 9 2.54 -2.16 20.56
C ASN A 9 2.56 -2.91 19.22
N GLU A 10 1.48 -2.83 18.44
CA GLU A 10 1.37 -3.49 17.14
C GLU A 10 0.53 -2.65 16.17
N PHE A 11 0.92 -2.62 14.90
CA PHE A 11 0.15 -2.00 13.84
C PHE A 11 -0.87 -3.01 13.29
N ASP A 12 -2.15 -2.72 13.43
CA ASP A 12 -3.22 -3.54 12.85
C ASP A 12 -3.38 -3.25 11.35
N TYR A 13 -2.95 -4.20 10.52
CA TYR A 13 -3.05 -4.14 9.06
C TYR A 13 -4.26 -4.93 8.50
N SER A 14 -5.17 -5.39 9.36
CA SER A 14 -6.35 -6.17 8.95
C SER A 14 -7.32 -5.38 8.05
N SER A 15 -7.29 -4.05 8.14
CA SER A 15 -8.17 -3.14 7.41
C SER A 15 -7.73 -2.84 5.97
N ILE A 16 -6.71 -3.51 5.44
CA ILE A 16 -6.22 -3.28 4.08
C ILE A 16 -7.09 -4.03 3.06
N ASP A 17 -7.79 -3.29 2.20
CA ASP A 17 -8.67 -3.85 1.16
C ASP A 17 -7.90 -4.58 0.03
N LYS A 18 -6.80 -3.97 -0.44
CA LYS A 18 -6.04 -4.49 -1.58
C LYS A 18 -4.57 -4.09 -1.50
N LEU A 19 -3.70 -5.06 -1.77
CA LEU A 19 -2.28 -4.82 -2.04
C LEU A 19 -2.00 -4.89 -3.54
N SER A 20 -1.04 -4.11 -4.00
CA SER A 20 -0.49 -4.20 -5.36
C SER A 20 0.90 -4.78 -5.31
N GLN A 21 1.23 -5.65 -6.27
CA GLN A 21 2.61 -6.07 -6.48
C GLN A 21 3.48 -4.83 -6.71
N PHE A 22 4.57 -4.77 -5.97
CA PHE A 22 5.54 -3.71 -6.10
C PHE A 22 6.48 -4.05 -7.25
N SER A 23 6.42 -3.29 -8.35
CA SER A 23 7.16 -3.59 -9.59
C SER A 23 8.47 -2.81 -9.75
N VAL A 24 8.76 -1.86 -8.85
CA VAL A 24 9.98 -1.05 -8.94
C VAL A 24 11.18 -1.81 -8.36
N THR A 25 12.33 -1.70 -9.02
CA THR A 25 13.58 -2.29 -8.53
C THR A 25 14.17 -1.40 -7.45
N TYR A 26 14.06 -1.81 -6.18
CA TYR A 26 14.82 -1.17 -5.11
C TYR A 26 16.32 -1.43 -5.25
N PRO A 27 17.18 -0.58 -4.65
CA PRO A 27 18.62 -0.85 -4.55
C PRO A 27 18.88 -2.22 -3.94
N LYS A 28 19.94 -2.90 -4.41
CA LYS A 28 20.36 -4.25 -3.98
C LYS A 28 20.38 -4.44 -2.45
N VAL A 29 20.67 -3.37 -1.70
CA VAL A 29 20.67 -3.32 -0.22
C VAL A 29 19.34 -3.74 0.42
N MET A 30 18.20 -3.50 -0.23
CA MET A 30 16.88 -3.85 0.29
C MET A 30 16.57 -5.35 0.13
N GLN A 31 17.08 -6.00 -0.92
CA GLN A 31 16.84 -7.43 -1.14
C GLN A 31 17.40 -8.28 0.01
N ASP A 32 18.61 -7.97 0.48
CA ASP A 32 19.22 -8.70 1.60
C ASP A 32 18.40 -8.57 2.89
N ARG A 33 17.76 -7.42 3.12
CA ARG A 33 16.89 -7.21 4.29
C ARG A 33 15.61 -8.03 4.19
N ILE A 34 15.02 -8.10 2.99
CA ILE A 34 13.80 -8.88 2.73
C ILE A 34 14.11 -10.38 2.89
N ASN A 35 15.21 -10.86 2.31
CA ASN A 35 15.60 -12.27 2.39
C ASN A 35 15.91 -12.73 3.82
N ARG A 36 16.48 -11.85 4.65
CA ARG A 36 16.71 -12.15 6.07
C ARG A 36 15.44 -12.19 6.91
N LYS A 37 14.34 -11.58 6.44
CA LYS A 37 13.04 -11.65 7.10
C LYS A 37 12.35 -12.94 6.66
N ASN A 38 12.27 -13.93 7.56
CA ASN A 38 11.55 -15.19 7.34
C ASN A 38 10.02 -14.96 7.40
N TRP A 39 9.50 -14.16 6.47
CA TRP A 39 8.08 -13.84 6.41
C TRP A 39 7.33 -14.97 5.69
N ASN A 40 6.74 -15.87 6.46
CA ASN A 40 5.63 -16.70 5.99
C ASN A 40 4.36 -15.85 5.99
N TYR A 41 4.13 -15.11 4.90
CA TYR A 41 2.93 -14.29 4.79
C TYR A 41 2.27 -14.48 3.43
N ASP A 42 1.09 -15.09 3.45
CA ASP A 42 0.26 -15.33 2.27
C ASP A 42 -0.65 -14.12 2.05
N PHE A 43 -0.20 -13.18 1.22
CA PHE A 43 -0.95 -11.95 0.92
C PHE A 43 -2.05 -12.22 -0.11
N SER A 44 -3.20 -12.73 0.34
CA SER A 44 -4.40 -12.87 -0.49
C SER A 44 -5.38 -11.67 -0.38
N PHE A 45 -4.86 -10.45 -0.21
CA PHE A 45 -5.68 -9.23 -0.13
C PHE A 45 -6.13 -8.75 -1.52
N SER A 46 -7.16 -9.39 -2.06
CA SER A 46 -7.82 -9.02 -3.31
C SER A 46 -9.29 -8.65 -3.15
N LYS A 47 -9.71 -8.20 -1.95
CA LYS A 47 -11.09 -7.83 -1.66
C LYS A 47 -11.37 -6.43 -2.18
N THR A 48 -11.91 -6.34 -3.39
CA THR A 48 -12.36 -5.05 -3.97
C THR A 48 -13.88 -4.97 -4.01
N THR A 49 -14.44 -3.90 -3.46
CA THR A 49 -15.88 -3.60 -3.57
C THR A 49 -16.28 -3.21 -5.00
N LEU A 50 -17.56 -3.36 -5.35
CA LEU A 50 -18.09 -3.00 -6.68
C LEU A 50 -17.86 -1.51 -6.99
N LYS A 51 -18.02 -0.64 -5.99
CA LYS A 51 -17.72 0.79 -6.07
C LYS A 51 -16.29 1.05 -6.52
N GLU A 52 -15.32 0.30 -5.97
CA GLU A 52 -13.91 0.46 -6.31
C GLU A 52 -13.59 -0.06 -7.73
N LYS A 53 -14.29 -1.10 -8.19
CA LYS A 53 -14.19 -1.58 -9.58
C LYS A 53 -14.65 -0.51 -10.57
N ILE A 54 -15.79 0.14 -10.31
CA ILE A 54 -16.33 1.22 -11.15
C ILE A 54 -15.37 2.41 -11.21
N LYS A 55 -14.85 2.86 -10.06
CA LYS A 55 -13.86 3.95 -10.01
C LYS A 55 -12.61 3.63 -10.84
N ARG A 56 -12.08 2.41 -10.71
CA ARG A 56 -10.92 1.94 -11.49
C ARG A 56 -11.21 1.87 -12.99
N PHE A 57 -12.44 1.53 -13.37
CA PHE A 57 -12.85 1.53 -14.77
C PHE A 57 -12.84 2.96 -15.34
N TYR A 58 -13.43 3.93 -14.63
CA TYR A 58 -13.36 5.34 -15.03
C TYR A 58 -11.93 5.89 -15.05
N GLU A 59 -11.09 5.51 -14.09
CA GLU A 59 -9.67 5.88 -14.04
C GLU A 59 -8.90 5.36 -15.27
N LYS A 60 -9.18 4.12 -15.71
CA LYS A 60 -8.56 3.55 -16.91
C LYS A 60 -8.94 4.29 -18.20
N LEU A 61 -10.14 4.85 -18.27
CA LEU A 61 -10.63 5.57 -19.45
C LEU A 61 -10.15 7.01 -19.49
N ASN A 62 -10.28 7.72 -18.36
CA ASN A 62 -10.07 9.17 -18.32
C ASN A 62 -8.72 9.58 -17.72
N GLY A 63 -7.96 8.64 -17.16
CA GLY A 63 -6.71 8.93 -16.44
C GLY A 63 -6.89 9.68 -15.11
N ILE A 64 -8.14 10.01 -14.74
CA ILE A 64 -8.45 10.80 -13.55
C ILE A 64 -9.01 9.87 -12.46
N ARG A 65 -8.32 9.82 -11.32
CA ARG A 65 -8.82 9.12 -10.13
C ARG A 65 -9.57 10.08 -9.20
N ILE A 66 -10.90 9.96 -9.20
CA ILE A 66 -11.78 10.78 -8.36
C ILE A 66 -11.46 10.54 -6.89
N GLY A 67 -11.08 11.59 -6.17
CA GLY A 67 -10.78 11.57 -4.72
C GLY A 67 -9.33 11.25 -4.35
N LYS A 68 -8.38 11.22 -5.30
CA LYS A 68 -6.94 11.11 -4.98
C LYS A 68 -6.37 12.49 -4.67
N TYR A 69 -5.73 12.64 -3.53
CA TYR A 69 -5.00 13.87 -3.18
C TYR A 69 -3.61 13.83 -3.83
N TYR A 70 -3.30 14.79 -4.70
CA TYR A 70 -1.96 14.95 -5.26
C TYR A 70 -1.16 15.85 -4.34
N PHE A 71 -0.33 15.26 -3.48
CA PHE A 71 0.66 16.04 -2.75
C PHE A 71 1.78 16.41 -3.74
N THR A 72 1.57 17.49 -4.49
CA THR A 72 2.62 18.07 -5.34
C THR A 72 3.45 18.97 -4.45
N VAL A 73 4.63 18.50 -4.05
CA VAL A 73 5.67 19.38 -3.50
C VAL A 73 6.25 20.14 -4.68
N LYS A 74 6.07 21.46 -4.68
CA LYS A 74 6.61 22.37 -5.69
C LYS A 74 8.09 22.61 -5.46
#